data_AF-A0A7J7GM95-F1
#
_entry.id   AF-A0A7J7GM95-F1
#
_cell.length_a   1.000
_cell.length_b   1.000
_cell.length_c   1.000
_cell.angle_alpha   90.00
_cell.angle_beta   90.00
_cell.angle_gamma   90.00
#
_symmetry.space_group_name_H-M   'P 1'
#
loop_
_entity.id
_entity.type
_entity.pdbx_description
1 polymer ?
#
loop_
_entity_poly.entity_id
_entity_poly.type
_entity_poly.pdbx_seq_one_letter_code
_entity_poly.pdbx_strand_id
1 'polypeptide(L)'
;MGAKVTIITSLSVHCRIAKTSLTLEGFTFFNDYDDGFKDGDDHEHFRSEFKKHASLAISKLITTSAKEGRPVTCLVYTMFQSWAAEVARDVHIPSVFVWTQAAVVFTVYYYSVNGYGVSAVTAAVAVVTVL
;
A
#
# COMPACT_ATOMS: atom_id res chain seq x y z
N MET A 1 19.70 17.87 -5.67
CA MET A 1 19.10 17.30 -4.46
C MET A 1 18.10 16.25 -4.89
N GLY A 2 18.20 15.00 -4.42
CA GLY A 2 17.29 13.92 -4.80
C GLY A 2 16.84 13.16 -3.57
N ALA A 3 15.56 12.76 -3.53
CA ALA A 3 15.05 11.87 -2.51
C ALA A 3 15.35 10.42 -2.92
N LYS A 4 15.94 9.63 -2.00
CA LYS A 4 16.06 8.19 -2.20
C LYS A 4 14.72 7.54 -1.81
N VAL A 5 14.11 6.84 -2.75
CA VAL A 5 12.84 6.14 -2.55
C VAL A 5 13.12 4.65 -2.42
N THR A 6 12.50 4.02 -1.42
CA THR A 6 12.48 2.56 -1.28
C THR A 6 11.04 2.09 -1.36
N ILE A 7 10.73 1.19 -2.28
CA ILE A 7 9.42 0.55 -2.40
C ILE A 7 9.50 -0.80 -1.72
N ILE A 8 8.66 -1.01 -0.71
CA ILE A 8 8.52 -2.29 -0.03
C ILE A 8 7.27 -3.02 -0.55
N THR A 9 7.43 -4.26 -0.98
CA THR A 9 6.33 -5.07 -1.54
C THR A 9 6.50 -6.54 -1.15
N SER A 10 5.43 -7.33 -1.25
CA SER A 10 5.53 -8.76 -1.00
C SER A 10 6.32 -9.48 -2.08
N LEU A 11 6.96 -10.59 -1.69
CA LEU A 11 7.69 -11.46 -2.60
C LEU A 11 6.76 -12.09 -3.64
N SER A 12 5.54 -12.48 -3.27
CA SER A 12 4.56 -13.00 -4.23
C SER A 12 4.25 -12.02 -5.36
N VAL A 13 4.08 -10.72 -5.03
CA VAL A 13 3.85 -9.65 -6.00
C VAL A 13 5.07 -9.50 -6.90
N HIS A 14 6.29 -9.54 -6.34
CA HIS A 14 7.50 -9.54 -7.15
C HIS A 14 7.56 -10.73 -8.10
N CYS A 15 7.32 -11.97 -7.64
CA CYS A 15 7.34 -13.15 -8.50
C CYS A 15 6.29 -13.09 -9.62
N ARG A 16 5.14 -12.47 -9.37
CA ARG A 16 4.11 -12.23 -10.39
C ARG A 16 4.56 -11.18 -11.41
N ILE A 17 5.23 -10.11 -10.97
CA ILE A 17 5.68 -9.01 -11.82
C ILE A 17 7.00 -9.34 -12.54
N ALA A 18 7.93 -10.06 -11.92
CA ALA A 18 9.28 -10.38 -12.44
C ALA A 18 9.27 -11.27 -13.69
N LYS A 19 8.10 -11.81 -14.08
CA LYS A 19 7.87 -12.31 -15.44
C LYS A 19 8.07 -11.22 -16.51
N THR A 20 7.96 -9.96 -16.14
CA THR A 20 8.45 -8.79 -16.88
C THR A 20 9.81 -8.39 -16.32
N SER A 21 10.84 -8.38 -17.18
CA SER A 21 12.25 -8.19 -16.81
C SER A 21 12.51 -6.76 -16.31
N LEU A 22 12.23 -6.50 -15.04
CA LEU A 22 12.51 -5.23 -14.38
C LEU A 22 13.56 -5.43 -13.29
N THR A 23 14.81 -5.04 -13.57
CA THR A 23 15.84 -4.83 -12.56
C THR A 23 15.47 -3.58 -11.78
N LEU A 24 14.86 -3.77 -10.62
CA LEU A 24 14.15 -2.72 -9.91
C LEU A 24 15.01 -2.22 -8.73
N GLU A 25 15.98 -1.34 -9.01
CA GLU A 25 16.69 -0.62 -7.96
C GLU A 25 15.70 0.11 -7.05
N GLY A 26 15.94 0.08 -5.74
CA GLY A 26 15.06 0.71 -4.75
C GLY A 26 13.91 -0.17 -4.28
N PHE A 27 13.84 -1.46 -4.63
CA PHE A 27 12.84 -2.38 -4.08
C PHE A 27 13.38 -3.20 -2.91
N THR A 28 12.53 -3.42 -1.92
CA THR A 28 12.75 -4.35 -0.82
C THR A 28 11.57 -5.30 -0.75
N PHE A 29 11.84 -6.59 -0.63
CA PHE A 29 10.82 -7.62 -0.61
C PHE A 29 10.67 -8.21 0.79
N PHE A 30 9.44 -8.50 1.18
CA PHE A 30 9.16 -9.26 2.39
C PHE A 30 8.37 -10.53 2.05
N ASN A 31 8.56 -11.57 2.84
CA ASN A 31 7.79 -12.80 2.69
C ASN A 31 6.37 -12.58 3.21
N ASP A 32 5.39 -12.70 2.34
CA ASP A 32 3.98 -12.62 2.70
C ASP A 32 3.43 -13.96 3.17
N TYR A 33 2.15 -13.95 3.50
CA TYR A 33 1.40 -15.13 3.90
C TYR A 33 1.05 -15.96 2.67
N ASP A 34 1.43 -17.23 2.70
CA ASP A 34 1.01 -18.28 1.75
C ASP A 34 1.17 -17.94 0.25
N ASP A 35 2.28 -17.30 -0.14
CA ASP A 35 2.57 -16.91 -1.53
C ASP A 35 1.51 -15.97 -2.16
N GLY A 36 0.88 -15.16 -1.33
CA GLY A 36 -0.09 -14.14 -1.73
C GLY A 36 -1.51 -14.67 -1.88
N PHE A 37 -2.45 -13.78 -2.19
CA PHE A 37 -3.87 -14.11 -2.26
C PHE A 37 -4.18 -15.08 -3.40
N LYS A 38 -4.93 -16.14 -3.09
CA LYS A 38 -5.40 -17.20 -4.00
C LYS A 38 -6.92 -17.22 -4.07
N ASP A 39 -7.44 -17.85 -5.12
CA ASP A 39 -8.89 -17.99 -5.28
C ASP A 39 -9.46 -18.91 -4.19
N GLY A 40 -10.54 -18.49 -3.55
CA GLY A 40 -11.14 -19.17 -2.39
C GLY A 40 -10.54 -18.82 -1.03
N ASP A 41 -9.51 -17.97 -0.96
CA ASP A 41 -8.98 -17.50 0.33
C ASP A 41 -9.97 -16.61 1.08
N ASP A 42 -9.98 -16.74 2.40
CA ASP A 42 -10.71 -15.81 3.26
C ASP A 42 -10.04 -14.43 3.23
N HIS A 43 -10.78 -13.44 2.72
CA HIS A 43 -10.28 -12.08 2.53
C HIS A 43 -9.80 -11.42 3.83
N GLU A 44 -10.52 -11.63 4.94
CA GLU A 44 -10.21 -10.98 6.21
C GLU A 44 -8.97 -11.60 6.87
N HIS A 45 -8.86 -12.93 6.81
CA HIS A 45 -7.69 -13.65 7.26
C HIS A 45 -6.45 -13.26 6.45
N PHE A 46 -6.55 -13.24 5.12
CA PHE A 46 -5.45 -12.80 4.26
C PHE A 46 -5.03 -11.37 4.58
N ARG A 47 -5.99 -10.44 4.70
CA ARG A 47 -5.74 -9.04 5.05
C ARG A 47 -5.04 -8.90 6.41
N SER A 48 -5.44 -9.71 7.39
CA SER A 48 -4.85 -9.73 8.73
C SER A 48 -3.40 -10.20 8.70
N GLU A 49 -3.13 -11.34 8.07
CA GLU A 49 -1.76 -11.87 7.97
C GLU A 49 -0.89 -10.97 7.10
N PHE A 50 -1.41 -10.41 6.01
CA PHE A 50 -0.70 -9.41 5.20
C PHE A 50 -0.32 -8.20 6.05
N LYS A 51 -1.27 -7.61 6.81
CA LYS A 51 -0.99 -6.48 7.72
C LYS A 51 0.15 -6.84 8.68
N LYS A 52 0.08 -8.00 9.32
CA LYS A 52 1.06 -8.46 10.32
C LYS A 52 2.47 -8.60 9.72
N HIS A 53 2.60 -9.33 8.61
CA HIS A 53 3.88 -9.56 7.94
C HIS A 53 4.48 -8.26 7.39
N ALA A 54 3.66 -7.44 6.73
CA ALA A 54 4.10 -6.18 6.17
C ALA A 54 4.49 -5.16 7.24
N SER A 55 3.73 -5.06 8.35
CA SER A 55 4.05 -4.17 9.47
C SER A 55 5.41 -4.51 10.08
N LEU A 56 5.67 -5.79 10.33
CA LEU A 56 6.96 -6.24 10.86
C LEU A 56 8.12 -5.89 9.91
N ALA A 57 7.91 -6.13 8.61
CA ALA A 57 8.93 -5.83 7.60
C ALA A 57 9.22 -4.33 7.49
N ILE A 58 8.18 -3.48 7.50
CA ILE A 58 8.32 -2.02 7.45
C ILE A 58 9.07 -1.51 8.68
N SER A 59 8.68 -1.91 9.90
CA SER A 59 9.38 -1.52 11.13
C SER A 59 10.84 -1.95 11.12
N LYS A 60 11.13 -3.18 10.69
CA LYS A 60 12.49 -3.69 10.57
C LYS A 60 13.31 -2.92 9.55
N LEU A 61 12.72 -2.57 8.40
CA LEU A 61 13.39 -1.78 7.37
C LEU A 61 13.75 -0.38 7.89
N ILE A 62 12.81 0.31 8.53
CA ILE A 62 13.01 1.66 9.05
C ILE A 62 14.11 1.67 10.13
N THR A 63 14.01 0.77 11.11
CA THR A 63 14.97 0.68 12.22
C THR A 63 16.36 0.25 11.75
N THR A 64 16.47 -0.69 10.82
CA THR A 64 17.76 -1.09 10.22
C THR A 64 18.38 0.06 9.43
N SER A 65 17.58 0.74 8.61
CA SER A 65 18.07 1.88 7.80
C SER A 65 18.62 3.01 8.68
N ALA A 66 17.99 3.28 9.82
CA ALA A 66 18.49 4.23 10.81
C ALA A 66 19.84 3.80 11.41
N LYS A 67 19.99 2.51 11.78
CA LYS A 67 21.26 1.96 12.30
C LYS A 67 22.40 2.02 11.28
N GLU A 68 22.09 1.92 10.00
CA GLU A 68 23.06 2.02 8.89
C GLU A 68 23.39 3.48 8.50
N GLY A 69 22.93 4.47 9.27
CA GLY A 69 23.18 5.90 9.00
C GLY A 69 22.38 6.46 7.83
N ARG A 70 21.33 5.75 7.39
CA ARG A 70 20.45 6.14 6.27
C ARG A 70 18.98 6.15 6.72
N PRO A 71 18.60 6.97 7.72
CA PRO A 71 17.28 6.93 8.32
C PRO A 71 16.18 7.19 7.28
N VAL A 72 15.09 6.42 7.37
CA VAL A 72 13.86 6.69 6.64
C VAL A 72 13.17 7.89 7.28
N THR A 73 12.81 8.89 6.48
CA THR A 73 12.25 10.16 6.98
C THR A 73 10.74 10.28 6.81
N CYS A 74 10.11 9.41 6.01
CA CYS A 74 8.68 9.41 5.77
C CYS A 74 8.21 8.06 5.24
N LEU A 75 7.02 7.62 5.66
CA LEU A 75 6.32 6.47 5.08
C LEU A 75 5.14 6.93 4.22
N VAL A 76 5.09 6.50 2.96
CA VAL A 76 3.95 6.78 2.07
C VAL A 76 3.11 5.51 1.93
N TYR A 77 1.79 5.61 2.08
CA TYR A 77 0.87 4.47 2.05
C TYR A 77 -0.44 4.79 1.32
N THR A 78 -1.15 3.74 0.89
CA THR A 78 -2.41 3.84 0.13
C THR A 78 -3.63 3.40 0.96
N MET A 79 -4.85 3.51 0.40
CA MET A 79 -6.10 3.34 1.17
C MET A 79 -6.26 1.95 1.78
N PHE A 80 -5.77 0.92 1.10
CA PHE A 80 -5.82 -0.46 1.59
C PHE A 80 -4.78 -0.75 2.68
N GLN A 81 -3.89 0.21 2.94
CA GLN A 81 -2.76 0.10 3.86
C GLN A 81 -2.81 1.17 4.95
N SER A 82 -4.02 1.63 5.33
CA SER A 82 -4.19 2.66 6.37
C SER A 82 -3.49 2.31 7.70
N TRP A 83 -3.36 1.02 8.01
CA TRP A 83 -2.61 0.51 9.15
C TRP A 83 -1.12 0.89 9.15
N ALA A 84 -0.53 1.24 7.99
CA ALA A 84 0.86 1.66 7.90
C ALA A 84 1.12 2.98 8.64
N ALA A 85 0.09 3.83 8.80
CA ALA A 85 0.19 5.04 9.63
C ALA A 85 0.48 4.69 11.10
N GLU A 86 -0.08 3.59 11.61
CA GLU A 86 0.21 3.10 12.96
C GLU A 86 1.67 2.69 13.08
N VAL A 87 2.16 1.94 12.10
CA VAL A 87 3.56 1.50 12.04
C VAL A 87 4.54 2.68 12.03
N ALA A 88 4.28 3.69 11.20
CA ALA A 88 5.09 4.91 11.13
C ALA A 88 5.11 5.67 12.46
N ARG A 89 3.96 5.77 13.13
CA ARG A 89 3.84 6.41 14.44
C ARG A 89 4.64 5.67 15.50
N ASP A 90 4.60 4.34 15.50
CA ASP A 90 5.30 3.50 16.48
C ASP A 90 6.83 3.60 16.36
N VAL A 91 7.34 3.93 15.16
CA VAL A 91 8.77 4.18 14.92
C VAL A 91 9.12 5.67 14.80
N HIS A 92 8.18 6.55 15.19
CA HIS A 92 8.34 8.00 15.27
C HIS A 92 8.76 8.70 13.96
N ILE A 93 8.19 8.27 12.83
CA ILE A 93 8.36 8.97 11.55
C ILE A 93 7.04 9.54 11.02
N PRO A 94 7.07 10.63 10.24
CA PRO A 94 5.91 11.10 9.48
C PRO A 94 5.37 10.02 8.54
N SER A 95 4.07 10.07 8.29
CA SER A 95 3.44 9.28 7.22
C SER A 95 2.53 10.13 6.35
N VAL A 96 2.40 9.74 5.09
CA VAL A 96 1.60 10.43 4.07
C VAL A 96 0.69 9.42 3.40
N PHE A 97 -0.60 9.74 3.40
CA PHE A 97 -1.59 9.03 2.62
C PHE A 97 -1.56 9.49 1.16
N VAL A 98 -1.50 8.56 0.21
CA VAL A 98 -1.63 8.84 -1.22
C VAL A 98 -2.87 8.14 -1.80
N TRP A 99 -3.73 8.94 -2.44
CA TRP A 99 -4.89 8.45 -3.17
C TRP A 99 -4.48 8.03 -4.59
N THR A 100 -4.50 6.73 -4.86
CA THR A 100 -4.07 6.15 -6.15
C THR A 100 -5.22 5.85 -7.10
N GLN A 101 -6.47 5.97 -6.66
CA GLN A 101 -7.64 5.75 -7.50
C GLN A 101 -8.07 7.05 -8.20
N ALA A 102 -9.03 6.96 -9.12
CA ALA A 102 -9.59 8.15 -9.76
C ALA A 102 -10.24 9.10 -8.73
N ALA A 103 -10.19 10.41 -8.97
CA ALA A 103 -10.78 11.42 -8.09
C ALA A 103 -12.31 11.27 -7.94
N VAL A 104 -12.99 10.74 -8.96
CA VAL A 104 -14.43 10.42 -8.88
C VAL A 104 -14.70 9.34 -7.83
N VAL A 105 -13.81 8.34 -7.71
CA VAL A 105 -13.95 7.29 -6.71
C VAL A 105 -13.81 7.88 -5.31
N PHE A 106 -12.87 8.81 -5.11
CA PHE A 106 -12.75 9.56 -3.84
C PHE A 106 -14.05 10.28 -3.49
N THR A 107 -14.68 10.91 -4.47
CA THR A 107 -15.97 11.59 -4.30
C THR A 107 -17.04 10.59 -3.85
N VAL A 108 -17.16 9.44 -4.51
CA VAL A 108 -18.10 8.38 -4.08
C VAL A 108 -17.86 7.96 -2.63
N TYR A 109 -16.60 7.71 -2.24
CA TYR A 109 -16.27 7.35 -0.85
C TYR A 109 -16.63 8.46 0.14
N TYR A 110 -16.31 9.72 -0.18
CA TYR A 110 -16.64 10.86 0.67
C TYR A 110 -18.15 10.97 0.90
N TYR A 111 -18.95 10.90 -0.15
CA TYR A 111 -20.40 11.03 -0.03
C TYR A 111 -21.02 9.83 0.71
N SER A 112 -20.57 8.61 0.42
CA SER A 112 -21.03 7.38 1.08
C SER A 112 -20.76 7.41 2.59
N VAL A 113 -19.54 7.74 3.01
CA VAL A 113 -19.15 7.76 4.43
C VAL A 113 -19.81 8.91 5.19
N ASN A 114 -20.03 10.06 4.54
CA ASN A 114 -20.68 11.21 5.18
C ASN A 114 -22.22 11.19 5.08
N GLY A 115 -22.82 10.10 4.56
CA GLY A 115 -24.27 9.93 4.51
C GLY A 115 -25.00 10.79 3.47
N TYR A 116 -24.27 11.42 2.55
CA TYR A 116 -24.85 12.11 1.41
C TYR A 116 -25.16 11.08 0.32
N GLY A 117 -26.44 10.82 0.05
CA GLY A 117 -26.86 9.75 -0.87
C GLY A 117 -26.16 9.79 -2.24
N VAL A 118 -25.90 8.60 -2.80
CA VAL A 118 -25.14 8.36 -4.05
C VAL A 118 -25.77 9.02 -5.30
N SER A 119 -26.98 9.57 -5.20
CA SER A 119 -27.70 10.19 -6.33
C SER A 119 -26.97 11.39 -6.96
N ALA A 120 -26.04 12.04 -6.24
CA ALA A 120 -25.22 13.13 -6.79
C ALA A 120 -24.11 12.65 -7.75
N VAL A 121 -23.75 11.36 -7.72
CA VAL A 121 -22.62 10.82 -8.50
C VAL A 121 -23.07 10.21 -9.84
N THR A 122 -24.35 9.88 -9.98
CA THR A 122 -24.91 9.22 -11.18
C THR A 122 -24.80 10.06 -12.45
N ALA A 123 -24.60 11.39 -12.35
CA ALA A 123 -24.48 12.26 -13.52
C ALA A 123 -23.11 12.21 -14.22
N ALA A 124 -22.08 11.56 -13.66
CA ALA A 124 -20.70 11.66 -14.17
C ALA A 124 -20.03 10.34 -14.59
N VAL A 125 -20.70 9.18 -14.51
CA VAL A 125 -20.04 7.89 -14.73
C VAL A 125 -20.36 7.31 -16.11
N ALA A 126 -19.55 7.69 -17.10
CA ALA A 126 -19.26 6.86 -18.26
C ALA A 126 -17.74 6.71 -18.36
N VAL A 127 -17.20 5.58 -17.90
CA VAL A 127 -15.82 5.17 -18.25
C VAL A 127 -15.87 3.71 -18.66
N VAL A 128 -15.70 3.52 -19.97
CA VAL A 128 -15.41 2.24 -20.61
C VAL A 128 -13.95 1.89 -20.31
N THR A 129 -13.69 0.70 -19.80
CA THR A 129 -12.34 0.13 -19.77
C THR A 129 -12.27 -0.94 -20.86
N VAL A 130 -11.54 -0.65 -21.95
CA VAL A 130 -11.05 -1.68 -22.87
C VAL A 130 -9.73 -2.18 -22.29
N LEU A 131 -9.59 -3.51 -22.25
CA LEU A 131 -8.41 -4.25 -21.78
C LEU A 131 -7.13 -3.85 -22.53
#